data_AF-A0AAU9DGR9-F1
#
_entry.id   AF-A0AAU9DGR9-F1
#
_cell.length_a   1.000
_cell.length_b   1.000
_cell.length_c   1.000
_cell.angle_alpha   90.00
_cell.angle_beta   90.00
_cell.angle_gamma   90.00
#
_symmetry.space_group_name_H-M   'P 1'
#
loop_
_entity.id
_entity.type
_entity.pdbx_description
1 polymer ?
#
loop_
_entity_poly.entity_id
_entity_poly.type
_entity_poly.pdbx_seq_one_letter_code
_entity_poly.pdbx_strand_id
1 'polypeptide(L)'
;MIKLVMGIVLSYFIGAIPSGVIIGKKFKNIDIREHGSKNSGATNAYRVLGAKLGIIVFIFDVLKGIIPILIGMSFKIAPHNLVYLGVAAIIGHTFSPYLKFKGGKGVATSLGVFLILVPKTILFVFGVFAIIVYFSKYISLGSITAAFLFPFANYFFYKNNKIEVTILGALVAAYIIYKHKSNIGRLLKGEENKFNFKKK
;
A
#
# COMPACT_ATOMS: atom_id res chain seq x y z
N MET A 1 12.35 23.03 8.77
CA MET A 1 12.69 21.80 9.50
C MET A 1 11.54 21.28 10.37
N ILE A 2 11.04 22.06 11.33
CA ILE A 2 9.97 21.64 12.27
C ILE A 2 8.73 21.06 11.58
N LYS A 3 8.19 21.74 10.56
CA LYS A 3 7.03 21.27 9.78
C LYS A 3 7.24 19.90 9.14
N LEU A 4 8.46 19.63 8.66
CA LEU A 4 8.81 18.35 8.04
C LEU A 4 8.81 17.24 9.09
N VAL A 5 9.46 17.46 10.23
CA VAL A 5 9.52 16.49 11.32
C VAL A 5 8.12 16.19 11.86
N MET A 6 7.32 17.22 12.14
CA MET A 6 5.92 17.04 12.56
C MET A 6 5.10 16.30 11.51
N GLY A 7 5.29 16.66 10.22
CA GLY A 7 4.64 15.99 9.10
C GLY A 7 4.97 14.50 9.06
N ILE A 8 6.24 14.12 9.19
CA ILE A 8 6.68 12.71 9.22
C ILE A 8 6.03 11.95 10.37
N VAL A 9 6.06 12.50 11.59
CA VAL A 9 5.47 11.86 12.78
C VAL A 9 3.97 11.65 12.59
N LEU A 10 3.25 12.70 12.15
CA LEU A 10 1.82 12.61 11.89
C LEU A 10 1.50 11.58 10.79
N SER A 11 2.30 11.57 9.72
CA SER A 11 2.15 10.62 8.62
C SER A 11 2.26 9.17 9.08
N TYR A 12 3.24 8.88 9.95
CA TYR A 12 3.42 7.56 10.53
C TYR A 12 2.18 7.11 11.30
N PHE A 13 1.64 7.96 12.19
CA PHE A 13 0.46 7.60 12.98
C PHE A 13 -0.82 7.48 12.15
N ILE A 14 -1.00 8.32 11.13
CA ILE A 14 -2.10 8.18 10.16
C ILE A 14 -1.97 6.84 9.41
N GLY A 15 -0.78 6.55 8.89
CA GLY A 15 -0.46 5.30 8.22
C GLY A 15 -0.71 4.07 9.09
N ALA A 16 -0.43 4.18 10.39
CA ALA A 16 -0.56 3.11 11.35
C ALA A 16 -2.00 2.69 11.66
N ILE A 17 -3.01 3.53 11.39
CA ILE A 17 -4.41 3.22 11.71
C ILE A 17 -4.81 1.87 11.11
N PRO A 18 -5.27 0.88 11.88
CA PRO A 18 -5.51 -0.47 11.37
C PRO A 18 -6.92 -0.66 10.79
N SER A 19 -7.22 0.04 9.68
CA SER A 19 -8.56 0.03 9.03
C SER A 19 -9.18 -1.36 8.87
N GLY A 20 -8.43 -2.37 8.39
CA GLY A 20 -8.94 -3.73 8.22
C GLY A 20 -9.40 -4.40 9.52
N VAL A 21 -8.66 -4.18 10.62
CA VAL A 21 -9.02 -4.72 11.94
C VAL A 21 -10.20 -3.95 12.52
N ILE A 22 -10.19 -2.62 12.42
CA ILE A 22 -11.29 -1.76 12.89
C ILE A 22 -12.60 -2.13 12.18
N ILE A 23 -12.58 -2.25 10.85
CA ILE A 23 -13.76 -2.58 10.06
C ILE A 23 -14.23 -4.02 10.35
N GLY A 24 -13.31 -4.98 10.45
CA GLY A 24 -13.65 -6.36 10.81
C GLY A 24 -14.37 -6.46 12.16
N LYS A 25 -13.79 -5.83 13.20
CA LYS A 25 -14.37 -5.83 14.55
C LYS A 25 -15.71 -5.09 14.59
N LYS A 26 -15.81 -3.92 13.95
CA LYS A 26 -17.02 -3.08 14.00
C LYS A 26 -18.20 -3.68 13.25
N PHE A 27 -17.99 -4.29 12.09
CA PHE A 27 -19.09 -4.71 11.21
C PHE A 27 -19.36 -6.22 11.23
N LYS A 28 -18.42 -7.04 11.68
CA LYS A 28 -18.52 -8.51 11.68
C LYS A 28 -18.08 -9.16 12.98
N ASN A 29 -17.69 -8.37 14.00
CA ASN A 29 -17.19 -8.85 15.29
C ASN A 29 -16.02 -9.85 15.19
N ILE A 30 -15.15 -9.68 14.19
CA ILE A 30 -13.99 -10.56 13.98
C ILE A 30 -12.69 -9.78 13.74
N ASP A 31 -11.55 -10.33 14.17
CA ASP A 31 -10.24 -9.83 13.78
C ASP A 31 -9.77 -10.54 12.51
N ILE A 32 -9.69 -9.81 11.40
CA ILE A 32 -9.31 -10.41 10.10
C ILE A 32 -7.92 -11.06 10.11
N ARG A 33 -7.05 -10.74 11.07
CA ARG A 33 -5.70 -11.33 11.20
C ARG A 33 -5.74 -12.77 11.71
N GLU A 34 -6.85 -13.21 12.26
CA GLU A 34 -7.05 -14.60 12.72
C GLU A 34 -7.58 -15.50 11.59
N HIS A 35 -7.99 -14.90 10.46
CA HIS A 35 -8.62 -15.59 9.34
C HIS A 35 -7.89 -15.35 8.01
N GLY A 36 -8.20 -16.20 7.02
CA GLY A 36 -7.70 -16.08 5.66
C GLY A 36 -6.16 -16.10 5.61
N SER A 37 -5.56 -15.07 4.99
CA SER A 37 -4.11 -14.94 4.90
C SER A 37 -3.45 -14.32 6.14
N LYS A 38 -4.20 -14.10 7.23
CA LYS A 38 -3.74 -13.50 8.49
C LYS A 38 -3.13 -12.11 8.35
N ASN A 39 -3.46 -11.38 7.27
CA ASN A 39 -2.95 -10.04 7.00
C ASN A 39 -4.02 -9.00 7.35
N SER A 40 -3.62 -7.80 7.78
CA SER A 40 -4.54 -6.72 8.13
C SER A 40 -5.02 -5.88 6.94
N GLY A 41 -4.50 -6.13 5.73
CA GLY A 41 -4.81 -5.33 4.54
C GLY A 41 -6.09 -5.75 3.80
N ALA A 42 -6.46 -4.91 2.84
CA ALA A 42 -7.70 -5.03 2.05
C ALA A 42 -7.92 -6.38 1.37
N THR A 43 -6.88 -7.03 0.83
CA THR A 43 -7.07 -8.34 0.16
C THR A 43 -7.55 -9.42 1.12
N ASN A 44 -7.09 -9.41 2.37
CA ASN A 44 -7.58 -10.35 3.36
C ASN A 44 -8.97 -9.97 3.85
N ALA A 45 -9.20 -8.66 4.07
CA ALA A 45 -10.53 -8.14 4.37
C ALA A 45 -11.57 -8.54 3.30
N TYR A 46 -11.22 -8.47 2.01
CA TYR A 46 -12.08 -8.95 0.93
C TYR A 46 -12.43 -10.44 1.07
N ARG A 47 -11.44 -11.27 1.39
CA ARG A 47 -11.64 -12.72 1.52
C ARG A 47 -12.50 -13.09 2.73
N VAL A 48 -12.31 -12.39 3.84
CA VAL A 48 -12.89 -12.68 5.16
C VAL A 48 -14.22 -11.95 5.39
N LEU A 49 -14.31 -10.68 5.02
CA LEU A 49 -15.45 -9.79 5.27
C LEU A 49 -16.38 -9.61 4.06
N GLY A 50 -15.98 -10.09 2.88
CA GLY A 50 -16.70 -9.90 1.61
C GLY A 50 -16.26 -8.65 0.83
N ALA A 51 -16.75 -8.55 -0.41
CA ALA A 51 -16.28 -7.56 -1.37
C ALA A 51 -16.48 -6.11 -0.91
N LYS A 52 -17.69 -5.80 -0.41
CA LYS A 52 -18.06 -4.45 0.03
C LYS A 52 -17.12 -3.93 1.13
N LEU A 53 -16.92 -4.71 2.19
CA LEU A 53 -16.05 -4.31 3.30
C LEU A 53 -14.57 -4.34 2.90
N GLY A 54 -14.15 -5.27 2.06
CA GLY A 54 -12.79 -5.30 1.50
C GLY A 54 -12.44 -4.03 0.70
N ILE A 55 -13.38 -3.54 -0.14
CA ILE A 55 -13.22 -2.29 -0.89
C ILE A 55 -13.15 -1.09 0.05
N ILE A 56 -13.98 -1.05 1.10
CA ILE A 56 -13.91 0.03 2.10
C ILE A 56 -12.54 0.05 2.78
N VAL A 57 -12.02 -1.12 3.21
CA VAL A 57 -10.66 -1.22 3.78
C VAL A 57 -9.61 -0.73 2.79
N PHE A 58 -9.72 -1.09 1.51
CA PHE A 58 -8.83 -0.62 0.46
C PHE A 58 -8.84 0.91 0.34
N ILE A 59 -10.02 1.52 0.28
CA ILE A 59 -10.16 2.99 0.22
C ILE A 59 -9.49 3.64 1.43
N PHE A 60 -9.75 3.16 2.64
CA PHE A 60 -9.08 3.69 3.84
C PHE A 60 -7.56 3.50 3.80
N ASP A 61 -7.06 2.36 3.32
CA ASP A 61 -5.61 2.13 3.18
C ASP A 61 -4.96 3.06 2.16
N VAL A 62 -5.66 3.39 1.06
CA VAL A 62 -5.22 4.39 0.07
C VAL A 62 -5.24 5.79 0.65
N LEU A 63 -6.30 6.15 1.38
CA LEU A 63 -6.43 7.47 2.02
C LEU A 63 -5.33 7.72 3.05
N LYS A 64 -4.85 6.70 3.75
CA LYS A 64 -3.68 6.81 4.63
C LYS A 64 -2.41 7.24 3.90
N GLY A 65 -2.31 6.97 2.60
CA GLY A 65 -1.21 7.44 1.77
C GLY A 65 -1.45 8.84 1.20
N ILE A 66 -2.68 9.16 0.82
CA ILE A 66 -3.05 10.45 0.23
C ILE A 66 -3.02 11.58 1.27
N ILE A 67 -3.72 11.39 2.40
CA ILE A 67 -3.95 12.44 3.40
C ILE A 67 -2.63 13.06 3.90
N PRO A 68 -1.59 12.29 4.26
CA PRO A 68 -0.32 12.86 4.69
C PRO A 68 0.34 13.75 3.64
N ILE A 69 0.27 13.39 2.36
CA ILE A 69 0.84 14.19 1.27
C ILE A 69 0.08 15.50 1.11
N LEU A 70 -1.25 15.47 1.17
CA LEU A 70 -2.09 16.67 1.11
C LEU A 70 -1.84 17.60 2.30
N ILE A 71 -1.72 17.06 3.51
CA ILE A 71 -1.37 17.84 4.70
C ILE A 71 0.02 18.48 4.52
N GLY A 72 1.00 17.74 4.01
CA GLY A 72 2.34 18.25 3.73
C GLY A 72 2.34 19.41 2.74
N MET A 73 1.54 19.31 1.67
CA MET A 73 1.34 20.39 0.69
C MET A 73 0.71 21.63 1.35
N SER A 74 -0.34 21.45 2.14
CA SER A 74 -1.00 22.55 2.87
C SER A 74 -0.07 23.27 3.85
N PHE A 75 0.85 22.53 4.48
CA PHE A 75 1.89 23.10 5.35
C PHE A 75 3.09 23.70 4.59
N LYS A 76 3.05 23.70 3.25
CA LYS A 76 4.12 24.18 2.36
C LYS A 76 5.45 23.45 2.60
N ILE A 77 5.39 22.15 2.89
CA ILE A 77 6.59 21.30 2.88
C ILE A 77 7.11 21.25 1.43
N ALA A 78 8.42 21.41 1.26
CA ALA A 78 9.03 21.44 -0.07
C ALA A 78 8.66 20.17 -0.87
N PRO A 79 8.38 20.27 -2.18
CA PRO A 79 7.90 19.13 -2.97
C PRO A 79 8.80 17.89 -2.92
N HIS A 80 10.13 18.06 -2.90
CA HIS A 80 11.09 16.95 -2.78
C HIS A 80 11.04 16.25 -1.42
N ASN A 81 10.49 16.89 -0.39
CA ASN A 81 10.37 16.33 0.95
C ASN A 81 9.05 15.58 1.21
N LEU A 82 8.05 15.72 0.33
CA LEU A 82 6.74 15.06 0.51
C LEU A 82 6.84 13.53 0.49
N VAL A 83 7.83 12.98 -0.22
CA VAL A 83 8.08 11.54 -0.24
C VAL A 83 8.44 10.98 1.13
N TYR A 84 9.09 11.74 2.02
CA TYR A 84 9.39 11.29 3.38
C TYR A 84 8.12 11.09 4.21
N LEU A 85 7.09 11.93 4.03
CA LEU A 85 5.79 11.75 4.66
C LEU A 85 5.12 10.48 4.15
N GLY A 86 5.19 10.25 2.83
CA GLY A 86 4.66 9.04 2.22
C GLY A 86 5.34 7.77 2.73
N VAL A 87 6.67 7.76 2.79
CA VAL A 87 7.46 6.65 3.36
C VAL A 87 7.06 6.41 4.82
N ALA A 88 6.93 7.47 5.63
CA ALA A 88 6.51 7.36 7.02
C ALA A 88 5.10 6.73 7.16
N ALA A 89 4.14 7.12 6.31
CA ALA A 89 2.81 6.52 6.29
C ALA A 89 2.83 5.03 5.90
N ILE A 90 3.66 4.66 4.92
CA ILE A 90 3.83 3.26 4.51
C ILE A 90 4.45 2.43 5.65
N ILE A 91 5.49 2.96 6.32
CA ILE A 91 6.09 2.33 7.50
C ILE A 91 5.07 2.21 8.63
N GLY A 92 4.26 3.24 8.87
CA GLY A 92 3.14 3.18 9.83
C GLY A 92 2.20 2.02 9.52
N HIS A 93 1.78 1.87 8.27
CA HIS A 93 0.88 0.79 7.83
C HIS A 93 1.50 -0.61 8.01
N THR A 94 2.80 -0.78 7.73
CA THR A 94 3.46 -2.09 7.81
C THR A 94 4.00 -2.43 9.20
N PHE A 95 4.28 -1.42 10.01
CA PHE A 95 4.86 -1.48 11.35
C PHE A 95 4.03 -0.64 12.34
N SER A 96 2.74 -0.94 12.40
CA SER A 96 1.77 -0.20 13.22
C SER A 96 1.88 -0.54 14.71
N PRO A 97 2.04 0.43 15.62
CA PRO A 97 2.05 0.19 17.07
C PRO A 97 0.72 -0.39 17.56
N TYR A 98 -0.40 -0.01 16.94
CA TYR A 98 -1.74 -0.53 17.25
C TYR A 98 -1.89 -2.04 16.95
N LEU A 99 -0.99 -2.59 16.14
CA LEU A 99 -0.98 -4.00 15.76
C LEU A 99 0.25 -4.74 16.30
N LYS A 100 0.83 -4.27 17.41
CA LYS A 100 2.08 -4.82 17.97
C LYS A 100 3.19 -4.91 16.91
N PHE A 101 3.26 -3.88 16.06
CA PHE A 101 4.21 -3.74 14.96
C PHE A 101 4.11 -4.80 13.87
N LYS A 102 2.98 -5.53 13.79
CA LYS A 102 2.67 -6.53 12.76
C LYS A 102 1.55 -6.03 11.85
N GLY A 103 1.88 -5.08 10.99
CA GLY A 103 0.94 -4.45 10.06
C GLY A 103 0.82 -5.15 8.70
N GLY A 104 0.24 -4.42 7.74
CA GLY A 104 0.02 -4.91 6.38
C GLY A 104 1.29 -4.93 5.52
N LYS A 105 1.10 -4.94 4.20
CA LYS A 105 2.23 -4.96 3.24
C LYS A 105 2.51 -3.63 2.57
N GLY A 106 1.65 -2.63 2.75
CA GLY A 106 1.89 -1.27 2.26
C GLY A 106 1.44 -0.97 0.83
N VAL A 107 0.99 -1.95 0.04
CA VAL A 107 0.65 -1.75 -1.39
C VAL A 107 -0.39 -0.64 -1.60
N ALA A 108 -1.53 -0.69 -0.90
CA ALA A 108 -2.60 0.29 -1.06
C ALA A 108 -2.20 1.68 -0.53
N THR A 109 -1.46 1.74 0.58
CA THR A 109 -0.91 3.00 1.11
C THR A 109 0.10 3.62 0.15
N SER A 110 1.00 2.82 -0.44
CA SER A 110 1.93 3.28 -1.47
C SER A 110 1.22 3.76 -2.73
N LEU A 111 0.15 3.07 -3.16
CA LEU A 111 -0.70 3.55 -4.24
C LEU A 111 -1.22 4.97 -3.94
N GLY A 112 -1.75 5.21 -2.73
CA GLY A 112 -2.22 6.54 -2.33
C GLY A 112 -1.12 7.60 -2.34
N VAL A 113 0.05 7.30 -1.77
CA VAL A 113 1.21 8.22 -1.75
C VAL A 113 1.61 8.62 -3.17
N PHE A 114 1.88 7.62 -4.01
CA PHE A 114 2.47 7.86 -5.32
C PHE A 114 1.45 8.30 -6.37
N LEU A 115 0.15 8.11 -6.13
CA LEU A 115 -0.90 8.69 -6.97
C LEU A 115 -0.82 10.22 -6.95
N ILE A 116 -0.48 10.81 -5.80
CA ILE A 116 -0.29 12.27 -5.67
C ILE A 116 1.08 12.69 -6.21
N LEU A 117 2.14 11.96 -5.86
CA LEU A 117 3.51 12.40 -6.18
C LEU A 117 3.89 12.19 -7.66
N VAL A 118 3.47 11.06 -8.24
CA VAL A 118 3.91 10.57 -9.57
C VAL A 118 2.76 9.84 -10.31
N PRO A 119 1.64 10.52 -10.60
CA PRO A 119 0.41 9.91 -11.14
C PRO A 119 0.61 9.13 -12.44
N LYS A 120 1.51 9.58 -13.34
CA LYS A 120 1.79 8.88 -14.61
C LYS A 120 2.37 7.49 -14.36
N THR A 121 3.32 7.39 -13.44
CA THR A 121 3.93 6.13 -13.01
C THR A 121 2.89 5.20 -12.42
N ILE A 122 2.03 5.72 -11.53
CA ILE A 122 0.98 4.93 -10.90
C ILE A 122 -0.06 4.43 -11.90
N LEU A 123 -0.52 5.26 -12.84
CA LEU A 123 -1.46 4.84 -13.86
C LEU A 123 -0.89 3.68 -14.69
N PHE A 124 0.39 3.76 -15.08
CA PHE A 124 1.07 2.71 -15.82
C PHE A 124 1.18 1.40 -15.02
N VAL A 125 1.76 1.42 -13.82
CA VAL A 125 1.95 0.18 -13.03
C VAL A 125 0.64 -0.39 -12.52
N PHE A 126 -0.39 0.44 -12.31
CA PHE A 126 -1.73 -0.02 -11.98
C PHE A 126 -2.40 -0.71 -13.18
N GLY A 127 -2.18 -0.20 -14.40
CA GLY A 127 -2.59 -0.90 -15.63
C GLY A 127 -1.96 -2.28 -15.75
N VAL A 128 -0.64 -2.39 -15.53
CA VAL A 128 0.07 -3.68 -15.52
C VAL A 128 -0.46 -4.60 -14.41
N PHE A 129 -0.66 -4.06 -13.21
CA PHE A 129 -1.29 -4.79 -12.10
C PHE A 129 -2.64 -5.36 -12.51
N ALA A 130 -3.52 -4.55 -13.09
CA ALA A 130 -4.86 -4.95 -13.48
C ALA A 130 -4.84 -6.06 -14.55
N ILE A 131 -3.98 -5.92 -15.56
CA ILE A 131 -3.79 -6.95 -16.60
C ILE A 131 -3.34 -8.27 -15.97
N ILE A 132 -2.30 -8.25 -15.13
CA ILE A 132 -1.78 -9.46 -14.48
C ILE A 132 -2.84 -10.11 -13.60
N VAL A 133 -3.56 -9.33 -12.79
CA VAL A 133 -4.61 -9.86 -11.91
C VAL A 133 -5.78 -10.39 -12.72
N TYR A 134 -6.14 -9.76 -13.84
CA TYR A 134 -7.23 -10.22 -14.69
C TYR A 134 -6.98 -11.62 -15.24
N PHE A 135 -5.78 -11.88 -15.79
CA PHE A 135 -5.42 -13.17 -16.37
C PHE A 135 -5.02 -14.22 -15.33
N SER A 136 -4.13 -13.86 -14.39
CA SER A 136 -3.59 -14.83 -13.41
C SER A 136 -4.53 -15.10 -12.22
N LYS A 137 -5.44 -14.16 -11.94
CA LYS A 137 -6.22 -14.10 -10.69
C LYS A 137 -5.36 -13.95 -9.42
N TYR A 138 -4.07 -13.64 -9.51
CA TYR A 138 -3.21 -13.44 -8.34
C TYR A 138 -2.94 -11.96 -8.05
N ILE A 139 -3.58 -11.43 -7.00
CA ILE A 139 -3.32 -10.06 -6.52
C ILE A 139 -1.85 -9.89 -6.12
N SER A 140 -1.27 -10.88 -5.46
CA SER A 140 0.14 -10.83 -5.04
C SER A 140 1.10 -10.74 -6.21
N LEU A 141 0.88 -11.53 -7.27
CA LEU A 141 1.71 -11.46 -8.48
C LEU A 141 1.64 -10.07 -9.10
N GLY A 142 0.43 -9.53 -9.31
CA GLY A 142 0.24 -8.18 -9.81
C GLY A 142 0.94 -7.13 -8.95
N SER A 143 0.81 -7.21 -7.61
CA SER A 143 1.43 -6.25 -6.68
C SER A 143 2.96 -6.31 -6.71
N ILE A 144 3.54 -7.50 -6.81
CA ILE A 144 5.00 -7.69 -6.90
C ILE A 144 5.52 -7.11 -8.22
N THR A 145 4.86 -7.40 -9.34
CA THR A 145 5.25 -6.88 -10.65
C THR A 145 5.12 -5.36 -10.72
N ALA A 146 4.02 -4.80 -10.20
CA ALA A 146 3.85 -3.34 -10.14
C ALA A 146 4.92 -2.66 -9.28
N ALA A 147 5.26 -3.24 -8.12
CA ALA A 147 6.34 -2.73 -7.27
C ALA A 147 7.69 -2.81 -7.99
N PHE A 148 8.02 -3.93 -8.63
CA PHE A 148 9.26 -4.10 -9.38
C PHE A 148 9.41 -3.08 -10.52
N LEU A 149 8.33 -2.82 -11.26
CA LEU A 149 8.35 -1.88 -12.38
C LEU A 149 8.35 -0.41 -11.95
N PHE A 150 7.91 -0.09 -10.72
CA PHE A 150 7.75 1.27 -10.24
C PHE A 150 8.99 2.18 -10.44
N PRO A 151 10.21 1.83 -9.98
CA PRO A 151 11.35 2.75 -10.11
C PRO A 151 11.74 3.00 -11.57
N PHE A 152 11.66 1.99 -12.43
CA PHE A 152 11.94 2.11 -13.87
C PHE A 152 10.91 2.98 -14.57
N ALA A 153 9.62 2.75 -14.31
CA ALA A 153 8.54 3.57 -14.84
C ALA A 153 8.65 5.03 -14.35
N ASN A 154 9.02 5.24 -13.08
CA ASN A 154 9.19 6.59 -12.55
C ASN A 154 10.32 7.35 -13.22
N TYR A 155 11.48 6.71 -13.37
CA TYR A 155 12.61 7.30 -14.08
C TYR A 155 12.27 7.56 -15.56
N PHE A 156 11.53 6.67 -16.21
CA PHE A 156 11.09 6.87 -17.59
C PHE A 156 10.19 8.12 -17.76
N PHE A 157 9.18 8.29 -16.90
CA PHE A 157 8.22 9.40 -17.04
C PHE A 157 8.73 10.74 -16.50
N TYR A 158 9.58 10.74 -15.48
CA TYR A 158 9.99 11.97 -14.78
C TYR A 158 11.48 12.27 -14.86
N LYS A 159 12.31 11.33 -15.31
CA LYS A 159 13.77 11.46 -15.39
C LYS A 159 14.33 11.99 -14.05
N ASN A 160 15.20 13.00 -14.10
CA ASN A 160 15.83 13.60 -12.93
C ASN A 160 14.91 14.56 -12.15
N ASN A 161 13.72 14.92 -12.66
CA ASN A 161 12.83 15.89 -11.98
C ASN A 161 12.19 15.33 -10.69
N LYS A 162 12.26 14.02 -10.47
CA LYS A 162 11.68 13.32 -9.31
C LYS A 162 12.64 12.26 -8.76
N ILE A 163 13.94 12.52 -8.81
CA ILE A 163 14.96 11.53 -8.45
C ILE A 163 14.81 11.02 -7.01
N GLU A 164 14.45 11.88 -6.05
CA GLU A 164 14.20 11.50 -4.67
C GLU A 164 13.03 10.52 -4.56
N VAL A 165 11.97 10.74 -5.35
CA VAL A 165 10.81 9.83 -5.42
C VAL A 165 11.21 8.51 -6.08
N THR A 166 12.07 8.53 -7.09
CA THR A 166 12.60 7.32 -7.73
C THR A 166 13.38 6.48 -6.74
N ILE A 167 14.35 7.08 -6.03
CA ILE A 167 15.24 6.37 -5.10
C ILE A 167 14.44 5.83 -3.91
N LEU A 168 13.69 6.68 -3.21
CA LEU A 168 12.91 6.23 -2.04
C LEU A 168 11.76 5.31 -2.45
N GLY A 169 11.17 5.51 -3.62
CA GLY A 169 10.18 4.60 -4.19
C GLY A 169 10.76 3.24 -4.53
N ALA A 170 12.02 3.15 -5.00
CA ALA A 170 12.72 1.88 -5.20
C ALA A 170 12.91 1.13 -3.87
N LEU A 171 13.30 1.84 -2.80
CA LEU A 171 13.45 1.24 -1.47
C LEU A 171 12.10 0.74 -0.92
N VAL A 172 11.04 1.53 -1.08
CA VAL A 172 9.67 1.11 -0.74
C VAL A 172 9.25 -0.11 -1.56
N ALA A 173 9.51 -0.13 -2.85
CA ALA A 173 9.18 -1.26 -3.72
C ALA A 173 9.91 -2.54 -3.28
N ALA A 174 11.21 -2.45 -3.02
CA ALA A 174 12.00 -3.56 -2.50
C ALA A 174 11.43 -4.08 -1.16
N TYR A 175 11.07 -3.16 -0.26
CA TYR A 175 10.45 -3.52 1.01
C TYR A 175 9.07 -4.19 0.84
N ILE A 176 8.23 -3.72 -0.08
CA ILE A 176 6.95 -4.36 -0.40
C ILE A 176 7.17 -5.77 -0.94
N ILE A 177 8.13 -5.96 -1.84
CA ILE A 177 8.49 -7.28 -2.39
C ILE A 177 8.96 -8.21 -1.26
N TYR A 178 9.82 -7.72 -0.36
CA TYR A 178 10.23 -8.46 0.84
C TYR A 178 9.02 -8.87 1.69
N LYS A 179 8.07 -7.97 1.92
CA LYS A 179 6.81 -8.26 2.65
C LYS A 179 5.92 -9.28 1.92
N HIS A 180 6.18 -9.55 0.65
CA HIS A 180 5.52 -10.60 -0.15
C HIS A 180 6.24 -11.95 -0.14
N LYS A 181 7.35 -12.13 0.60
CA LYS A 181 8.11 -13.41 0.63
C LYS A 181 7.26 -14.66 0.82
N SER A 182 6.23 -14.63 1.68
CA SER A 182 5.34 -15.78 1.88
C SER A 182 4.38 -16.02 0.71
N ASN A 183 4.00 -14.97 -0.03
CA ASN A 183 3.21 -15.09 -1.26
C ASN A 183 4.06 -15.59 -2.42
N ILE A 184 5.31 -15.15 -2.51
CA ILE A 184 6.27 -15.66 -3.49
C ILE A 184 6.45 -17.17 -3.28
N GLY A 185 6.67 -17.60 -2.03
CA GLY A 185 6.77 -19.03 -1.70
C GLY A 185 5.52 -19.82 -2.12
N ARG A 186 4.31 -19.31 -1.89
CA ARG A 186 3.07 -19.97 -2.34
C ARG A 186 2.87 -19.93 -3.85
N LEU A 187 3.28 -18.86 -4.54
CA LEU A 187 3.23 -18.76 -6.00
C LEU A 187 4.11 -19.84 -6.65
N LEU A 188 5.34 -19.99 -6.16
CA LEU A 188 6.29 -21.00 -6.65
C LEU A 188 5.78 -22.44 -6.43
N LYS A 189 4.99 -22.66 -5.38
CA LYS A 189 4.36 -23.96 -5.07
C LYS A 189 3.00 -24.16 -5.73
N GLY A 190 2.44 -23.16 -6.42
CA GLY A 190 1.07 -23.23 -6.95
C GLY A 190 -0.05 -23.13 -5.88
N GLU A 191 0.28 -22.76 -4.65
CA GLU A 191 -0.62 -22.70 -3.48
C GLU A 191 -1.18 -21.30 -3.21
N GLU A 192 -0.85 -20.30 -4.03
CA GLU A 192 -1.29 -18.93 -3.79
C GLU A 192 -2.81 -18.79 -4.01
N ASN A 193 -3.46 -17.99 -3.17
CA ASN A 193 -4.89 -17.81 -3.22
C ASN A 193 -5.32 -16.95 -4.43
N LYS A 194 -6.06 -17.56 -5.37
CA LYS A 194 -6.71 -16.85 -6.48
C LYS A 194 -7.80 -15.90 -5.97
N PHE A 195 -7.91 -14.76 -6.65
CA PHE A 195 -8.93 -13.74 -6.43
C PHE A 195 -10.19 -14.11 -7.21
N ASN A 196 -11.34 -14.05 -6.53
CA ASN A 196 -12.63 -14.35 -7.13
C ASN A 196 -13.47 -13.08 -7.25
N PHE A 197 -13.80 -12.71 -8.48
CA PHE A 197 -14.61 -11.53 -8.82
C PHE A 197 -16.10 -11.68 -8.48
N LYS A 198 -16.59 -12.89 -8.20
CA LYS A 198 -18.02 -13.20 -7.98
C LYS A 198 -18.41 -13.46 -6.52
N LYS A 199 -17.53 -13.21 -5.55
CA LYS A 199 -17.84 -13.44 -4.12
C LYS A 199 -18.82 -12.36 -3.64
N LYS A 200 -20.11 -12.72 -3.50
CA LYS A 200 -21.16 -11.89 -2.89
C LYS A 200 -20.78 -11.53 -1.44
#